data_AF-A0A7V1K4D5-F1
#
_entry.id   AF-A0A7V1K4D5-F1
#
_cell.length_a   1.000
_cell.length_b   1.000
_cell.length_c   1.000
_cell.angle_alpha   90.00
_cell.angle_beta   90.00
_cell.angle_gamma   90.00
#
_symmetry.space_group_name_H-M   'P 1'
#
loop_
_entity.id
_entity.type
_entity.pdbx_description
1 polymer ?
#
loop_
_entity_poly.entity_id
_entity_poly.type
_entity_poly.pdbx_seq_one_letter_code
_entity_poly.pdbx_strand_id
1 'polypeptide(L)'
;MDKRNFVSVTLLVSALAFNPLVAQQLNTNVSSQIQRGTVSSSIASILHKRGLDEDAAQEISNNLVDEEDELFALMIDNLVNECSSLSKEEVLEYLSTAALYRQNVYFDSYVQLVNMVSKIKQKPLDEKTLTQLSAIAKQNKEIFIS
;
A
#
# COMPACT_ATOMS: atom_id res chain seq x y z
N MET A 1 -8.24 22.77 -48.74
CA MET A 1 -8.89 22.54 -47.44
C MET A 1 -9.52 21.15 -47.46
N ASP A 2 -8.77 20.17 -46.98
CA ASP A 2 -9.11 18.76 -47.00
C ASP A 2 -10.17 18.42 -45.95
N LYS A 3 -11.44 18.45 -46.39
CA LYS A 3 -12.63 18.11 -45.60
C LYS A 3 -12.67 16.68 -45.04
N ARG A 4 -11.67 15.83 -45.36
CA ARG A 4 -11.60 14.44 -44.90
C ARG A 4 -11.04 14.30 -43.48
N ASN A 5 -10.20 15.24 -43.04
CA ASN A 5 -9.55 15.13 -41.73
C ASN A 5 -10.47 15.55 -40.57
N PHE A 6 -11.48 16.39 -40.83
CA PHE A 6 -12.39 16.88 -39.80
C PHE A 6 -13.42 15.83 -39.35
N VAL A 7 -13.86 14.97 -40.27
CA VAL A 7 -14.84 13.90 -39.99
C VAL A 7 -14.22 12.81 -39.11
N SER A 8 -12.94 12.48 -39.32
CA SER A 8 -12.24 11.47 -38.52
C SER A 8 -12.01 11.87 -37.07
N VAL A 9 -11.71 13.15 -36.79
CA VAL A 9 -11.52 13.64 -35.40
C VAL A 9 -12.84 13.63 -34.63
N THR A 10 -13.95 14.00 -35.27
CA THR A 10 -15.27 14.08 -34.62
C THR A 10 -15.80 12.69 -34.23
N LEU A 11 -15.55 11.66 -35.05
CA LEU A 11 -15.95 10.27 -34.76
C LEU A 11 -15.16 9.63 -33.60
N LEU A 12 -13.91 10.07 -33.40
CA LEU A 12 -13.06 9.54 -32.33
C LEU A 12 -13.46 10.10 -30.96
N VAL A 13 -13.88 11.38 -30.91
CA VAL A 13 -14.39 12.03 -29.69
C VAL A 13 -15.74 11.44 -29.25
N SER A 14 -16.62 11.06 -30.17
CA SER A 14 -17.89 10.42 -29.82
C SER A 14 -17.73 8.97 -29.34
N ALA A 15 -16.74 8.23 -29.82
CA ALA A 15 -16.44 6.89 -29.29
C ALA A 15 -15.95 6.91 -27.83
N LEU A 16 -15.19 7.94 -27.43
CA LEU A 16 -14.72 8.13 -26.05
C LEU A 16 -15.83 8.58 -25.10
N ALA A 17 -16.84 9.31 -25.59
CA ALA A 17 -17.97 9.77 -24.79
C ALA A 17 -19.04 8.68 -24.54
N PHE A 18 -19.16 7.68 -25.43
CA PHE A 18 -20.20 6.66 -25.37
C PHE A 18 -19.76 5.32 -24.73
N ASN A 19 -18.50 5.19 -24.33
CA ASN A 19 -18.02 3.99 -23.64
C ASN A 19 -17.04 4.34 -22.51
N PRO A 20 -17.55 4.67 -21.30
CA PRO A 20 -16.69 5.03 -20.16
C PRO A 20 -15.71 3.92 -19.74
N LEU A 21 -15.94 2.67 -20.18
CA LEU A 21 -15.02 1.55 -19.98
C LEU A 21 -13.72 1.68 -20.80
N VAL A 22 -13.76 2.33 -21.97
CA VAL A 22 -12.57 2.53 -22.83
C VAL A 22 -11.73 3.71 -22.34
N ALA A 23 -12.37 4.77 -21.84
CA ALA A 23 -11.69 5.88 -21.17
C ALA A 23 -11.00 5.41 -19.87
N GLN A 24 -11.61 4.49 -19.11
CA GLN A 24 -10.95 3.82 -18.00
C GLN A 24 -9.71 3.03 -18.47
N GLN A 25 -9.78 2.31 -19.58
CA GLN A 25 -8.64 1.53 -20.10
C GLN A 25 -7.47 2.40 -20.62
N LEU A 26 -7.71 3.63 -21.09
CA LEU A 26 -6.64 4.53 -21.53
C LEU A 26 -6.00 5.29 -20.35
N ASN A 27 -6.78 5.66 -19.33
CA ASN A 27 -6.22 6.25 -18.09
C ASN A 27 -5.51 5.23 -17.19
N THR A 28 -5.76 3.93 -17.34
CA THR A 28 -5.07 2.89 -16.54
C THR A 28 -3.70 2.48 -17.08
N ASN A 29 -3.35 2.89 -18.31
CA ASN A 29 -2.16 2.40 -19.01
C ASN A 29 -0.99 3.38 -19.07
N VAL A 30 -1.06 4.55 -18.41
CA VAL A 30 0.04 5.53 -18.38
C VAL A 30 0.74 5.64 -17.01
N SER A 31 0.19 5.06 -15.94
CA SER A 31 0.82 5.07 -14.60
C SER A 31 1.19 3.69 -14.03
N SER A 32 0.94 2.60 -14.76
CA SER A 32 1.19 1.23 -14.29
C SER A 32 2.47 0.65 -14.87
N GLN A 33 3.55 1.43 -14.92
CA GLN A 33 4.88 0.81 -14.83
C GLN A 33 5.03 0.36 -13.37
N ILE A 34 4.49 -0.82 -13.08
CA ILE A 34 4.70 -1.58 -11.86
C ILE A 34 6.22 -1.84 -11.78
N GLN A 35 6.95 -0.85 -11.28
CA GLN A 35 8.15 -1.07 -10.52
C GLN A 35 7.77 -2.08 -9.43
N ARG A 36 8.67 -3.00 -9.09
CA ARG A 36 8.57 -3.71 -7.81
C ARG A 36 8.44 -2.64 -6.72
N GLY A 37 7.21 -2.36 -6.31
CA GLY A 37 6.90 -1.16 -5.55
C GLY A 37 7.47 -1.27 -4.16
N THR A 38 8.18 -0.23 -3.73
CA THR A 38 8.55 -0.02 -2.33
C THR A 38 7.30 -0.04 -1.44
N VAL A 39 7.45 -0.26 -0.14
CA VAL A 39 6.35 -0.17 0.82
C VAL A 39 5.73 1.23 0.76
N SER A 40 6.56 2.27 0.69
CA SER A 40 6.14 3.67 0.54
C SER A 40 5.30 3.91 -0.71
N SER A 41 5.69 3.36 -1.87
CA SER A 41 4.91 3.50 -3.12
C SER A 41 3.57 2.77 -3.04
N SER A 42 3.53 1.62 -2.35
CA SER A 42 2.30 0.86 -2.13
C SER A 42 1.32 1.64 -1.25
N ILE A 43 1.82 2.24 -0.18
CA ILE A 43 1.03 3.12 0.71
C ILE A 43 0.55 4.37 -0.04
N ALA A 44 1.43 5.04 -0.80
CA ALA A 44 1.09 6.20 -1.60
C ALA A 44 -0.03 5.88 -2.60
N SER A 45 0.06 4.73 -3.28
CA SER A 45 -0.98 4.26 -4.20
C SER A 45 -2.33 4.07 -3.50
N ILE A 46 -2.35 3.51 -2.30
CA ILE A 46 -3.58 3.35 -1.49
C ILE A 46 -4.15 4.73 -1.12
N LEU A 47 -3.32 5.65 -0.65
CA LEU A 47 -3.74 7.00 -0.25
C LEU A 47 -4.28 7.80 -1.46
N HIS A 48 -3.60 7.73 -2.60
CA HIS A 48 -4.04 8.39 -3.82
C HIS A 48 -5.40 7.85 -4.30
N LYS A 49 -5.59 6.51 -4.27
CA LYS A 49 -6.89 5.88 -4.57
C LYS A 49 -8.01 6.33 -3.63
N ARG A 50 -7.68 6.79 -2.42
CA ARG A 50 -8.65 7.37 -1.46
C ARG A 50 -8.90 8.86 -1.67
N GLY A 51 -8.32 9.46 -2.72
CA GLY A 51 -8.56 10.85 -3.13
C GLY A 51 -7.51 11.84 -2.63
N LEU A 52 -6.37 11.37 -2.12
CA LEU A 52 -5.27 12.25 -1.81
C LEU A 52 -4.50 12.63 -3.08
N ASP A 53 -3.99 13.86 -3.11
CA ASP A 53 -3.06 14.28 -4.16
C ASP A 53 -1.83 13.35 -4.21
N GLU A 54 -1.31 13.09 -5.42
CA GLU A 54 -0.23 12.10 -5.63
C GLU A 54 1.06 12.51 -4.91
N ASP A 55 1.46 13.77 -5.01
CA ASP A 55 2.67 14.29 -4.36
C ASP A 55 2.51 14.23 -2.83
N ALA A 56 1.33 14.63 -2.33
CA ALA A 56 1.02 14.55 -0.91
C ALA A 56 0.98 13.09 -0.38
N ALA A 57 0.47 12.15 -1.18
CA ALA A 57 0.43 10.73 -0.83
C ALA A 57 1.83 10.14 -0.74
N GLN A 58 2.72 10.52 -1.66
CA GLN A 58 4.11 10.09 -1.67
C GLN A 58 4.90 10.71 -0.50
N GLU A 59 4.69 11.99 -0.19
CA GLU A 59 5.33 12.64 0.96
C GLU A 59 4.93 11.96 2.28
N ILE A 60 3.62 11.71 2.48
CA ILE A 60 3.11 11.05 3.68
C ILE A 60 3.63 9.61 3.81
N SER A 61 3.68 8.86 2.71
CA SER A 61 4.17 7.48 2.76
C SER A 61 5.67 7.41 3.05
N ASN A 62 6.47 8.28 2.44
CA ASN A 62 7.90 8.39 2.70
C ASN A 62 8.17 8.75 4.16
N ASN A 63 7.38 9.66 4.75
CA ASN A 63 7.54 10.02 6.17
C ASN A 63 7.26 8.87 7.15
N LEU A 64 6.40 7.90 6.77
CA LEU A 64 6.13 6.74 7.64
C LEU A 64 7.27 5.72 7.60
N VAL A 65 7.82 5.49 6.41
CA VAL A 65 8.80 4.42 6.15
C VAL A 65 10.25 4.92 6.26
N ASP A 66 10.45 6.23 6.16
CA ASP A 66 11.73 6.92 6.14
C ASP A 66 12.68 6.35 5.06
N GLU A 67 14.00 6.45 5.27
CA GLU A 67 15.02 5.86 4.40
C GLU A 67 15.13 4.31 4.53
N GLU A 68 14.30 3.67 5.37
CA GLU A 68 14.40 2.25 5.73
C GLU A 68 13.39 1.35 5.01
N ASP A 69 12.99 1.68 3.78
CA ASP A 69 11.90 0.97 3.07
C ASP A 69 12.16 -0.53 2.87
N GLU A 70 13.39 -0.90 2.52
CA GLU A 70 13.77 -2.31 2.36
C GLU A 70 13.69 -3.08 3.69
N LEU A 71 14.07 -2.44 4.79
CA LEU A 71 13.97 -3.02 6.13
C LEU A 71 12.50 -3.17 6.56
N PHE A 72 11.69 -2.15 6.30
CA PHE A 72 10.25 -2.17 6.53
C PHE A 72 9.59 -3.30 5.74
N ALA A 73 9.98 -3.48 4.47
CA ALA A 73 9.50 -4.55 3.61
C ALA A 73 9.84 -5.94 4.19
N LEU A 74 11.09 -6.12 4.66
CA LEU A 74 11.54 -7.37 5.27
C LEU A 74 10.75 -7.70 6.55
N MET A 75 10.50 -6.71 7.40
CA MET A 75 9.71 -6.90 8.63
C MET A 75 8.25 -7.23 8.35
N ILE A 76 7.66 -6.63 7.31
CA ILE A 76 6.30 -6.97 6.84
C ILE A 76 6.28 -8.40 6.30
N ASP A 77 7.28 -8.80 5.52
CA ASP A 77 7.34 -10.14 4.96
C ASP A 77 7.50 -11.20 6.06
N ASN A 78 8.33 -10.96 7.09
CA ASN A 78 8.40 -11.84 8.27
C ASN A 78 7.03 -12.00 8.94
N LEU A 79 6.32 -10.87 9.13
CA LEU A 79 5.01 -10.87 9.75
C LEU A 79 3.99 -11.68 8.94
N VAL A 80 3.89 -11.47 7.63
CA VAL A 80 2.91 -12.12 6.77
C VAL A 80 3.23 -13.61 6.58
N ASN A 81 4.51 -13.97 6.50
CA ASN A 81 4.93 -15.36 6.32
C ASN A 81 4.73 -16.20 7.59
N GLU A 82 4.94 -15.62 8.77
CA GLU A 82 4.87 -16.36 10.03
C GLU A 82 3.50 -16.26 10.72
N CYS A 83 2.74 -15.21 10.43
CA CYS A 83 1.37 -15.03 10.91
C CYS A 83 0.36 -15.31 9.80
N SER A 84 0.04 -16.59 9.58
CA SER A 84 -0.89 -17.05 8.52
C SER A 84 -2.30 -16.44 8.56
N SER A 85 -2.64 -15.75 9.65
CA SER A 85 -3.92 -15.05 9.76
C SER A 85 -3.95 -13.74 8.98
N LEU A 86 -2.81 -13.20 8.56
CA LEU A 86 -2.63 -11.85 8.04
C LEU A 86 -2.19 -11.88 6.57
N SER A 87 -2.73 -10.99 5.73
CA SER A 87 -2.23 -10.76 4.37
C SER A 87 -1.40 -9.47 4.27
N LYS A 88 -0.56 -9.38 3.23
CA LYS A 88 0.25 -8.17 2.97
C LYS A 88 -0.63 -6.96 2.69
N GLU A 89 -1.74 -7.16 1.98
CA GLU A 89 -2.71 -6.11 1.66
C GLU A 89 -3.36 -5.54 2.92
N GLU A 90 -3.72 -6.40 3.89
CA GLU A 90 -4.28 -5.94 5.17
C GLU A 90 -3.27 -5.10 5.97
N VAL A 91 -1.99 -5.48 5.93
CA VAL A 91 -0.92 -4.69 6.56
C VAL A 91 -0.77 -3.34 5.87
N LEU A 92 -0.70 -3.31 4.55
CA LEU A 92 -0.56 -2.06 3.79
C LEU A 92 -1.78 -1.13 3.99
N GLU A 93 -2.98 -1.69 4.09
CA GLU A 93 -4.21 -0.94 4.38
C GLU A 93 -4.16 -0.31 5.78
N TYR A 94 -3.66 -1.05 6.77
CA TYR A 94 -3.40 -0.52 8.11
C TYR A 94 -2.34 0.59 8.08
N LEU A 95 -1.19 0.35 7.43
CA LEU A 95 -0.08 1.29 7.35
C LEU A 95 -0.48 2.58 6.64
N SER A 96 -1.28 2.52 5.57
CA SER A 96 -1.79 3.73 4.92
C SER A 96 -2.65 4.58 5.85
N THR A 97 -3.43 3.94 6.72
CA THR A 97 -4.21 4.64 7.75
C THR A 97 -3.28 5.25 8.81
N ALA A 98 -2.28 4.50 9.27
CA ALA A 98 -1.28 4.99 10.22
C ALA A 98 -0.51 6.20 9.66
N ALA A 99 -0.09 6.15 8.39
CA ALA A 99 0.60 7.23 7.69
C ALA A 99 -0.24 8.50 7.64
N LEU A 100 -1.53 8.38 7.28
CA LEU A 100 -2.46 9.50 7.23
C LEU A 100 -2.60 10.22 8.58
N TYR A 101 -2.58 9.46 9.68
CA TYR A 101 -2.63 10.00 11.04
C TYR A 101 -1.25 10.29 11.65
N ARG A 102 -0.17 10.21 10.85
CA ARG A 102 1.22 10.42 11.29
C ARG A 102 1.58 9.58 12.53
N GLN A 103 1.11 8.34 12.56
CA GLN A 103 1.41 7.39 13.63
C GLN A 103 2.72 6.67 13.31
N ASN A 104 3.62 6.60 14.28
CA ASN A 104 4.79 5.75 14.17
C ASN A 104 4.38 4.27 14.31
N VAL A 105 4.98 3.41 13.49
CA VAL A 105 4.72 1.97 13.51
C VAL A 105 6.05 1.24 13.68
N TYR A 106 6.11 0.37 14.68
CA TYR A 106 7.33 -0.36 15.03
C TYR A 106 7.05 -1.87 14.99
N PHE A 107 7.60 -2.55 13.98
CA PHE A 107 7.42 -3.99 13.78
C PHE A 107 8.29 -4.88 14.69
N ASP A 108 9.22 -4.30 15.43
CA ASP A 108 10.03 -4.94 16.47
C ASP A 108 9.37 -4.89 17.86
N SER A 109 8.25 -4.19 17.99
CA SER A 109 7.51 -4.05 19.24
C SER A 109 6.35 -5.04 19.31
N TYR A 110 6.46 -6.03 20.21
CA TYR A 110 5.38 -6.99 20.48
C TYR A 110 4.02 -6.33 20.73
N VAL A 111 3.99 -5.29 21.56
CA VAL A 111 2.75 -4.57 21.91
C VAL A 111 2.13 -3.93 20.67
N GLN A 112 2.94 -3.35 19.78
CA GLN A 112 2.42 -2.72 18.56
C GLN A 112 1.95 -3.75 17.55
N LEU A 113 2.66 -4.87 17.39
CA LEU A 113 2.19 -5.98 16.55
C LEU A 113 0.83 -6.50 17.02
N VAL A 114 0.67 -6.74 18.33
CA VAL A 114 -0.61 -7.18 18.90
C VAL A 114 -1.71 -6.16 18.64
N ASN A 115 -1.44 -4.87 18.88
CA ASN A 115 -2.42 -3.80 18.64
C ASN A 115 -2.82 -3.71 17.17
N MET A 116 -1.85 -3.78 16.25
CA MET A 116 -2.09 -3.74 14.81
C MET A 116 -2.93 -4.94 14.35
N VAL A 117 -2.52 -6.16 14.70
CA VAL A 117 -3.23 -7.38 14.27
C VAL A 117 -4.64 -7.43 14.88
N SER A 118 -4.80 -6.99 16.14
CA SER A 118 -6.13 -6.89 16.76
C SER A 118 -7.02 -5.88 16.04
N LYS A 119 -6.49 -4.72 15.62
CA LYS A 119 -7.24 -3.72 14.84
C LYS A 119 -7.62 -4.23 13.46
N ILE A 120 -6.71 -4.92 12.77
CA ILE A 120 -6.96 -5.52 11.45
C ILE A 120 -8.06 -6.59 11.55
N LYS A 121 -7.95 -7.51 12.52
CA LYS A 121 -8.86 -8.65 12.65
C LYS A 121 -10.16 -8.32 13.38
N GLN A 122 -10.24 -7.18 14.05
CA GLN A 122 -11.40 -6.72 14.82
C GLN A 122 -11.91 -7.75 15.84
N LYS A 123 -10.99 -8.53 16.42
CA LYS A 123 -11.30 -9.57 17.40
C LYS A 123 -10.12 -9.80 18.35
N PRO A 124 -10.35 -10.37 19.55
CA PRO A 124 -9.29 -10.85 20.40
C PRO A 124 -8.41 -11.89 19.68
N LEU A 125 -7.10 -11.83 19.92
CA LEU A 125 -6.14 -12.77 19.34
C LEU A 125 -6.04 -14.01 20.22
N ASP A 126 -5.93 -15.18 19.59
CA ASP A 126 -5.69 -16.44 20.30
C ASP A 126 -4.22 -16.55 20.77
N GLU A 127 -3.98 -17.45 21.73
CA GLU A 127 -2.66 -17.67 22.33
C GLU A 127 -1.60 -18.06 21.28
N LYS A 128 -2.00 -18.80 20.24
CA LYS A 128 -1.11 -19.18 19.13
C LYS A 128 -0.62 -17.95 18.38
N THR A 129 -1.54 -17.06 18.01
CA THR A 129 -1.24 -15.80 17.31
C THR A 129 -0.37 -14.91 18.20
N LEU A 130 -0.69 -14.77 19.48
CA LEU A 130 0.12 -14.00 20.43
C LEU A 130 1.56 -14.53 20.55
N THR A 131 1.72 -15.86 20.55
CA THR A 131 3.04 -16.50 20.58
C THR A 131 3.82 -16.23 19.30
N GLN A 132 3.17 -16.31 18.13
CA GLN A 132 3.79 -15.97 16.84
C GLN A 132 4.26 -14.51 16.82
N LEU A 133 3.41 -13.56 17.22
CA LEU A 133 3.76 -12.13 17.25
C LEU A 133 4.93 -11.83 18.21
N SER A 134 5.05 -12.58 19.30
CA SER A 134 6.21 -12.48 20.22
C SER A 134 7.51 -12.94 19.55
N ALA A 135 7.46 -14.04 18.79
CA ALA A 135 8.62 -14.52 18.03
C ALA A 135 9.02 -13.53 16.92
N ILE A 136 8.06 -13.06 16.13
CA ILE A 136 8.27 -12.09 15.05
C ILE A 136 8.89 -10.79 15.59
N ALA A 137 8.39 -10.27 16.71
CA ALA A 137 8.97 -9.06 17.33
C ALA A 137 10.45 -9.25 17.69
N LYS A 138 10.82 -10.42 18.23
CA LYS A 138 12.22 -10.74 18.56
C LYS A 138 13.08 -10.84 17.30
N GLN A 139 12.60 -11.54 16.29
CA GLN A 139 13.29 -11.68 15.01
C GLN A 139 13.52 -10.33 14.35
N ASN A 140 12.49 -9.48 14.27
CA ASN A 140 12.60 -8.15 13.68
C ASN A 140 13.58 -7.26 14.46
N LYS A 141 13.63 -7.40 15.80
CA LYS A 141 14.59 -6.69 16.62
C LYS A 141 16.05 -7.08 16.34
N GLU A 142 16.31 -8.33 15.97
CA GLU A 142 17.64 -8.81 15.63
C GLU A 142 18.14 -8.26 14.28
N ILE A 143 17.24 -7.94 13.35
CA ILE A 143 17.60 -7.33 12.05
C ILE A 143 18.29 -5.98 12.23
N PHE A 144 17.91 -5.19 13.24
CA PHE A 144 18.55 -3.91 13.54
C PHE A 144 19.97 -4.03 14.11
N ILE A 145 20.37 -5.23 14.55
CA ILE A 145 21.66 -5.47 15.24
C ILE A 145 22.71 -6.07 14.27
N SER A 146 22.29 -6.55 13.09
CA SER A 146 23.16 -7.13 12.06
C SER A 146 23.63 -6.10 11.03
#